data_AF-A0A4P9ZXW6-F1
#
_entry.id   AF-A0A4P9ZXW6-F1
#
_cell.length_a   1.000
_cell.length_b   1.000
_cell.length_c   1.000
_cell.angle_alpha   90.00
_cell.angle_beta   90.00
_cell.angle_gamma   90.00
#
_symmetry.space_group_name_H-M   'P 1'
#
loop_
_entity.id
_entity.type
_entity.pdbx_description
1 polymer ?
#
loop_
_entity_poly.entity_id
_entity_poly.type
_entity_poly.pdbx_seq_one_letter_code
_entity_poly.pdbx_strand_id
1 'polypeptide(L)'
;MTPRQRAILQEYWDHHVQGLNKGQPDFKTHTLPLARIKKVMKTDENVKMISAEATLLFSRACEIFITELTYRSWFCAEDNKRRTLQRNDTSLAVSKFDMYDFLIDIVPRED
;
A
#
# COMPACT_ATOMS: atom_id res chain seq x y z
N MET A 1 8.11 -1.38 -16.26
CA MET A 1 8.69 -2.13 -15.12
C MET A 1 9.64 -3.20 -15.65
N THR A 2 10.88 -3.23 -15.17
CA THR A 2 11.91 -4.19 -15.61
C THR A 2 11.65 -5.62 -15.08
N PRO A 3 12.26 -6.68 -15.66
CA PRO A 3 12.16 -8.03 -15.12
C PRO A 3 12.63 -8.14 -13.66
N ARG A 4 13.69 -7.42 -13.29
CA ARG A 4 14.21 -7.35 -11.91
C ARG A 4 13.17 -6.75 -10.96
N GLN A 5 12.58 -5.61 -11.32
CA GLN A 5 11.54 -4.95 -10.51
C GLN A 5 10.31 -5.84 -10.32
N ARG A 6 9.91 -6.58 -11.37
CA ARG A 6 8.85 -7.60 -11.29
C ARG A 6 9.18 -8.72 -10.32
N ALA A 7 10.39 -9.28 -10.39
CA ALA A 7 10.82 -10.35 -9.50
C ALA A 7 10.81 -9.91 -8.02
N ILE A 8 11.29 -8.69 -7.72
CA ILE A 8 11.28 -8.13 -6.36
C ILE A 8 9.85 -8.03 -5.82
N LEU A 9 8.91 -7.49 -6.62
CA LEU A 9 7.52 -7.41 -6.20
C LEU A 9 6.89 -8.79 -6.03
N GLN A 10 7.16 -9.72 -6.95
CA GLN A 10 6.64 -11.08 -6.85
C GLN A 10 7.13 -11.77 -5.58
N GLU A 11 8.42 -11.69 -5.28
CA GLU A 11 9.00 -12.23 -4.05
C GLU A 11 8.38 -11.61 -2.79
N TYR A 12 8.17 -10.29 -2.80
CA TYR A 12 7.48 -9.59 -1.71
C TYR A 12 6.07 -10.15 -1.50
N TRP A 13 5.27 -10.26 -2.57
CA TRP A 13 3.90 -10.77 -2.55
C TRP A 13 3.86 -12.24 -2.12
N ASP A 14 4.78 -13.06 -2.62
CA ASP A 14 4.87 -14.47 -2.26
C ASP A 14 5.17 -14.65 -0.77
N HIS A 15 6.11 -13.87 -0.23
CA HIS A 15 6.43 -13.93 1.19
C HIS A 15 5.31 -13.39 2.09
N HIS A 16 4.72 -12.24 1.75
CA HIS A 16 3.84 -11.50 2.67
C HIS A 16 2.37 -11.85 2.52
N VAL A 17 1.95 -12.32 1.35
CA VAL A 17 0.53 -12.61 1.05
C VAL A 17 0.28 -14.10 0.96
N GLN A 18 1.17 -14.91 0.36
CA GLN A 18 1.02 -16.36 0.45
C GLN A 18 1.33 -16.88 1.86
N GLY A 19 2.16 -16.16 2.63
CA GLY A 19 2.39 -16.45 4.06
C GLY A 19 1.11 -16.36 4.91
N LEU A 20 0.16 -15.48 4.55
CA LEU A 20 -1.15 -15.38 5.22
C LEU A 20 -2.00 -16.65 5.05
N ASN A 21 -1.77 -17.42 3.99
CA ASN A 21 -2.49 -18.67 3.74
C ASN A 21 -1.86 -19.87 4.47
N LYS A 22 -0.64 -19.74 5.01
CA LYS A 22 0.17 -20.87 5.51
C LYS A 22 0.29 -20.95 7.05
N GLY A 23 -0.20 -19.97 7.81
CA GLY A 23 -0.13 -19.98 9.27
C GLY A 23 -1.17 -19.08 9.94
N GLN A 24 -1.44 -19.31 11.23
CA GLN A 24 -2.27 -18.42 12.05
C GLN A 24 -1.69 -17.00 12.00
N PRO A 25 -2.42 -15.99 11.52
CA PRO A 25 -1.94 -14.62 11.55
C PRO A 25 -1.76 -14.20 13.02
N ASP A 26 -0.61 -13.62 13.36
CA ASP A 26 -0.45 -12.98 14.67
C ASP A 26 -1.30 -11.69 14.69
N PHE A 27 -2.54 -11.83 15.12
CA PHE A 27 -3.47 -10.71 15.27
C PHE A 27 -3.20 -9.87 16.52
N LYS A 28 -2.11 -10.13 17.28
CA LYS A 28 -1.79 -9.36 18.50
C LYS A 28 -0.89 -8.18 18.22
N THR A 29 -0.13 -8.21 17.13
CA THR A 29 0.79 -7.12 16.75
C THR A 29 0.32 -6.46 15.47
N HIS A 30 0.03 -5.16 15.54
CA HIS A 30 -0.39 -4.36 14.40
C HIS A 30 0.52 -3.15 14.26
N THR A 31 1.14 -3.01 13.10
CA THR A 31 1.95 -1.84 12.75
C THR A 31 1.11 -0.56 12.75
N LEU A 32 -0.16 -0.67 12.36
CA LEU A 32 -1.11 0.43 12.31
C LEU A 32 -2.14 0.33 13.45
N PRO A 33 -2.41 1.42 14.19
CA PRO A 33 -3.36 1.40 15.29
C PRO A 33 -4.81 1.24 14.78
N LEU A 34 -5.46 0.13 15.16
CA LEU A 34 -6.85 -0.20 14.75
C LEU A 34 -7.85 0.93 15.03
N ALA A 35 -7.69 1.64 16.14
CA ALA A 35 -8.55 2.77 16.49
C ALA A 35 -8.48 3.92 15.46
N ARG A 36 -7.30 4.16 14.85
CA ARG A 36 -7.14 5.19 13.81
C ARG A 36 -7.74 4.74 12.49
N ILE A 37 -7.57 3.46 12.13
CA ILE A 37 -8.22 2.86 10.97
C ILE A 37 -9.74 3.01 11.10
N LYS A 38 -10.31 2.61 12.25
CA LYS A 38 -11.74 2.78 12.53
C LYS A 38 -12.19 4.24 12.42
N LYS A 39 -11.38 5.18 12.90
CA LYS A 39 -11.68 6.62 12.83
C LYS A 39 -11.71 7.12 11.38
N VAL A 40 -10.80 6.68 10.52
CA VAL A 40 -10.81 7.00 9.08
C VAL A 40 -12.04 6.40 8.41
N MET A 41 -12.35 5.13 8.67
CA MET A 41 -13.57 4.51 8.12
C MET A 41 -14.87 5.24 8.52
N LYS A 42 -14.87 5.89 9.68
CA LYS A 42 -16.01 6.67 10.22
C LYS A 42 -16.12 8.10 9.68
N THR A 43 -15.21 8.55 8.83
CA THR A 43 -15.35 9.86 8.18
C THR A 43 -16.44 9.86 7.12
N ASP A 44 -16.80 8.69 6.59
CA ASP A 44 -17.99 8.52 5.76
C ASP A 44 -19.24 8.46 6.65
N GLU A 45 -20.12 9.45 6.50
CA GLU A 45 -21.35 9.61 7.28
C GLU A 45 -22.32 8.42 7.12
N ASN A 46 -22.21 7.65 6.02
CA ASN A 46 -23.05 6.49 5.77
C ASN A 46 -22.61 5.26 6.59
N VAL A 47 -21.42 5.28 7.19
CA VAL A 47 -20.87 4.13 7.93
C VAL A 47 -21.37 4.12 9.38
N LYS A 48 -22.38 3.29 9.67
CA LYS A 48 -22.99 3.18 11.02
C LYS A 48 -22.26 2.25 11.98
N MET A 49 -21.93 1.04 11.58
CA MET A 49 -21.21 0.07 12.40
C MET A 49 -20.03 -0.49 11.62
N ILE A 50 -18.95 -0.83 12.33
CA ILE A 50 -17.73 -1.40 11.75
C ILE A 50 -17.39 -2.63 12.58
N SER A 51 -17.30 -3.79 11.94
CA SER A 51 -16.86 -5.03 12.59
C SER A 51 -15.38 -4.96 12.94
N ALA A 52 -14.97 -5.67 13.99
CA ALA A 52 -13.56 -5.77 14.37
C ALA A 52 -12.72 -6.38 13.23
N GLU A 53 -13.28 -7.36 12.52
CA GLU A 53 -12.66 -8.03 11.38
C GLU A 53 -12.34 -7.07 10.23
N ALA A 54 -13.21 -6.10 9.93
CA ALA A 54 -12.94 -5.12 8.88
C ALA A 54 -11.72 -4.24 9.23
N THR A 55 -11.62 -3.76 10.46
CA THR A 55 -10.45 -3.01 10.93
C THR A 55 -9.16 -3.82 10.88
N LEU A 56 -9.24 -5.11 11.20
CA LEU A 56 -8.11 -6.03 11.18
C LEU A 56 -7.61 -6.26 9.75
N LEU A 57 -8.55 -6.50 8.81
CA LEU A 57 -8.25 -6.65 7.40
C LEU A 57 -7.61 -5.38 6.82
N PHE A 58 -8.17 -4.20 7.13
CA PHE A 58 -7.59 -2.94 6.71
C PHE A 58 -6.20 -2.70 7.28
N SER A 59 -5.92 -3.12 8.52
CA SER A 59 -4.56 -3.00 9.07
C SER A 59 -3.53 -3.71 8.18
N ARG A 60 -3.84 -4.94 7.76
CA ARG A 60 -2.95 -5.72 6.91
C ARG A 60 -2.93 -5.21 5.47
N ALA A 61 -4.09 -4.85 4.92
CA ALA A 61 -4.19 -4.32 3.57
C ALA A 61 -3.43 -2.99 3.42
N CYS A 62 -3.53 -2.09 4.39
CA CYS A 62 -2.80 -0.83 4.41
C CYS A 62 -1.28 -1.04 4.49
N GLU A 63 -0.82 -2.00 5.30
CA GLU A 63 0.60 -2.35 5.37
C GLU A 63 1.14 -2.83 4.01
N ILE A 64 0.40 -3.72 3.34
CA ILE A 64 0.74 -4.22 2.01
C ILE A 64 0.74 -3.08 0.99
N PHE A 65 -0.33 -2.29 0.98
CA PHE A 65 -0.51 -1.16 0.08
C PHE A 65 0.63 -0.14 0.20
N ILE A 66 0.97 0.28 1.43
CA ILE A 66 2.06 1.25 1.66
C ILE A 66 3.39 0.67 1.15
N THR A 67 3.68 -0.59 1.46
CA THR A 67 4.94 -1.23 1.09
C THR A 67 5.07 -1.36 -0.42
N GLU A 68 4.02 -1.84 -1.10
CA GLU A 68 4.03 -1.98 -2.55
C GLU A 68 4.13 -0.63 -3.27
N LEU A 69 3.33 0.36 -2.86
CA LEU A 69 3.41 1.70 -3.44
C LEU A 69 4.80 2.30 -3.22
N THR A 70 5.42 2.04 -2.07
CA THR A 70 6.79 2.46 -1.77
C THR A 70 7.80 1.78 -2.70
N TYR A 71 7.71 0.48 -2.95
CA TYR A 71 8.55 -0.21 -3.94
C TYR A 71 8.41 0.38 -5.33
N ARG A 72 7.17 0.59 -5.79
CA ARG A 72 6.89 1.14 -7.13
C ARG A 72 7.38 2.59 -7.27
N SER A 73 7.26 3.38 -6.21
CA SER A 73 7.84 4.73 -6.14
C SER A 73 9.37 4.64 -6.14
N TRP A 74 9.96 3.75 -5.35
CA TRP A 74 11.41 3.56 -5.31
C TRP A 74 12.01 3.18 -6.66
N PHE A 75 11.33 2.33 -7.44
CA PHE A 75 11.73 2.03 -8.81
C PHE A 75 11.81 3.29 -9.69
N CYS A 76 10.91 4.25 -9.51
CA CYS A 76 10.98 5.54 -10.22
C CYS A 76 12.17 6.39 -9.75
N ALA A 77 12.55 6.32 -8.48
CA ALA A 77 13.75 6.98 -7.97
C ALA A 77 15.04 6.35 -8.55
N GLU A 78 15.11 5.01 -8.55
CA GLU A 78 16.23 4.25 -9.11
C GLU A 78 16.39 4.48 -10.62
N ASP A 79 15.30 4.47 -11.38
CA ASP A 79 15.31 4.76 -12.83
C ASP A 79 15.91 6.15 -13.11
N ASN A 80 15.74 7.10 -12.18
CA ASN A 80 16.33 8.44 -12.21
C ASN A 80 17.71 8.55 -11.53
N LYS A 81 18.35 7.41 -11.21
CA LYS A 81 19.66 7.31 -10.54
C LYS A 81 19.71 8.02 -9.18
N ARG A 82 18.57 8.18 -8.53
CA ARG A 82 18.47 8.79 -7.20
C ARG A 82 18.44 7.72 -6.11
N ARG A 83 18.93 8.08 -4.92
CA ARG A 83 18.87 7.28 -3.69
C ARG A 83 17.97 7.89 -2.61
N THR A 84 17.26 8.95 -2.96
CA THR A 84 16.29 9.63 -2.10
C THR A 84 14.94 9.54 -2.77
N LEU A 85 13.98 8.93 -2.09
CA LEU A 85 12.59 8.87 -2.53
C LEU A 85 11.96 10.25 -2.41
N GLN A 86 11.32 10.72 -3.47
CA GLN A 86 10.67 12.02 -3.53
C GLN A 86 9.18 11.86 -3.84
N ARG A 87 8.38 12.89 -3.56
CA ARG A 87 6.95 12.92 -3.85
C ARG A 87 6.65 12.64 -5.34
N ASN A 88 7.52 13.11 -6.22
CA ASN A 88 7.37 12.97 -7.67
C ASN A 88 7.51 11.50 -8.10
N ASP A 89 8.29 10.69 -7.37
CA ASP A 89 8.39 9.26 -7.62
C ASP A 89 7.07 8.53 -7.38
N THR A 90 6.37 8.91 -6.31
CA THR A 90 5.04 8.39 -6.01
C THR A 90 4.02 8.85 -7.04
N SER A 91 4.10 10.11 -7.48
CA SER A 91 3.21 10.64 -8.53
C SER A 91 3.39 9.91 -9.86
N LEU A 92 4.65 9.62 -10.23
CA LEU A 92 5.00 8.81 -11.39
C LEU A 92 4.54 7.35 -11.23
N ALA A 93 4.70 6.76 -10.04
CA ALA A 93 4.26 5.39 -9.79
C ALA A 93 2.74 5.25 -9.88
N VAL A 94 1.98 6.17 -9.28
CA VAL A 94 0.52 6.22 -9.37
C VAL A 94 0.06 6.33 -10.83
N SER A 95 0.70 7.20 -11.61
CA SER A 95 0.34 7.40 -13.02
C SER A 95 0.70 6.24 -13.95
N LYS A 96 1.60 5.35 -13.53
CA LYS A 96 2.05 4.18 -14.33
C LYS A 96 1.16 2.95 -14.18
N PHE A 97 0.28 2.89 -13.17
CA PHE A 97 -0.49 1.69 -12.84
C PHE A 97 -1.94 2.04 -12.50
N ASP A 98 -2.87 1.66 -13.39
CA ASP A 98 -4.31 1.98 -13.31
C ASP A 98 -4.98 1.55 -11.98
N MET A 99 -4.44 0.54 -11.29
CA MET A 99 -4.93 0.16 -9.96
C MET A 99 -4.82 1.28 -8.91
N TYR A 100 -4.03 2.32 -9.18
CA TYR A 100 -3.87 3.50 -8.34
C TYR A 100 -4.70 4.71 -8.80
N ASP A 101 -5.60 4.55 -9.77
CA ASP A 101 -6.42 5.66 -10.28
C ASP A 101 -7.30 6.29 -9.19
N PHE A 102 -7.64 5.56 -8.13
CA PHE A 102 -8.34 6.11 -6.97
C PHE A 102 -7.55 7.20 -6.22
N LEU A 103 -6.27 7.41 -6.55
CA LEU A 103 -5.40 8.43 -5.96
C LEU A 103 -5.22 9.68 -6.82
N ILE A 104 -5.82 9.79 -8.01
CA ILE A 104 -5.58 10.90 -8.94
C ILE A 104 -5.84 12.27 -8.28
N ASP A 105 -6.92 12.38 -7.50
CA ASP A 105 -7.28 13.62 -6.82
C ASP A 105 -6.42 13.92 -5.57
N ILE A 106 -5.65 12.95 -5.11
CA ILE A 106 -4.82 13.04 -3.90
C ILE A 106 -3.34 13.27 -4.25
N VAL A 107 -2.89 12.65 -5.33
CA VAL A 107 -1.51 12.69 -5.82
C VAL A 107 -1.51 13.41 -7.17
N PRO A 108 -1.39 14.76 -7.19
CA PRO A 108 -1.40 15.51 -8.43
C PRO A 108 -0.25 15.07 -9.32
N ARG A 109 -0.58 14.85 -10.59
CA ARG A 109 0.40 14.61 -11.64
C ARG A 109 1.19 15.90 -11.86
N GLU A 110 2.50 15.80 -12.02
CA GLU A 110 3.27 16.96 -12.50
C GLU A 110 2.97 17.13 -13.99
N ASP A 111 2.64 18.36 -14.40
CA ASP A 111 2.47 18.75 -15.81
C ASP A 111 3.78 18.60 -16.61
#